data_AF-G1UPK6-F1
#
_entry.id   AF-G1UPK6-F1
#
_cell.length_a   1.000
_cell.length_b   1.000
_cell.length_c   1.000
_cell.angle_alpha   90.00
_cell.angle_beta   90.00
_cell.angle_gamma   90.00
#
_symmetry.space_group_name_H-M   'P 1'
#
loop_
_entity.id
_entity.type
_entity.pdbx_description
1 polymer ?
#
loop_
_entity_poly.entity_id
_entity_poly.type
_entity_poly.pdbx_seq_one_letter_code
_entity_poly.pdbx_strand_id
1 'polypeptide(L)'
;MRIAVGLGKQSGEERLERQGISRRDFMKFCTAVAVTMGMGPAFASDVAAALTGRRPSVVYLHAAECTGCSEALLRTYKPFIDSLIMDTISLDYHETIMAAAGEAAEEALHQAVTAPEGFICIVEGAIPTAMEGKYGYISGKTMYDICKGILPKAKAVVSMGTCACYGGVQAAKPNPTAAKGVNDAFGDLGVKAINIAGCPPNPLNLVGTLVAFLKGQKIELDENGRPLMFYGQSVHDLCERRKHFDAGEFAPSFNSEEARKGWCLYEVGCKGPQTYNNCPKILFNQTNWPVGAGHPCIGCSEPGFWDEMTPFYQN
;
A
#
# COMPACT_ATOMS: atom_id res chain seq x y z
N MET A 1 22.91 23.31 -7.28
CA MET A 1 22.18 23.70 -6.05
C MET A 1 21.36 22.50 -5.62
N ARG A 2 21.74 21.79 -4.55
CA ARG A 2 20.95 20.64 -4.05
C ARG A 2 19.82 21.23 -3.20
N ILE A 3 18.65 21.44 -3.80
CA ILE A 3 17.47 21.90 -3.06
C ILE A 3 16.92 20.69 -2.31
N ALA A 4 17.36 20.51 -1.07
CA ALA A 4 16.84 19.46 -0.22
C ALA A 4 15.42 19.82 0.25
N VAL A 5 14.48 19.03 -0.25
CA VAL A 5 13.07 18.80 0.11
C VAL A 5 12.70 18.62 1.59
N GLY A 6 13.42 19.19 2.58
CA GLY A 6 13.35 18.78 4.00
C GLY A 6 11.94 18.68 4.61
N LEU A 7 11.73 17.63 5.42
CA LEU A 7 10.71 17.27 6.44
C LEU A 7 9.28 17.90 6.44
N GLY A 8 8.83 18.65 5.44
CA GLY A 8 7.43 19.11 5.32
C GLY A 8 6.93 20.06 6.42
N LYS A 9 7.76 20.43 7.42
CA LYS A 9 7.34 21.23 8.60
C LYS A 9 7.07 22.72 8.32
N GLN A 10 7.55 23.25 7.21
CA GLN A 10 7.46 24.65 6.81
C GLN A 10 7.04 24.73 5.35
N SER A 11 6.38 25.83 4.94
CA SER A 11 6.05 26.02 3.52
C SER A 11 7.34 25.97 2.68
N GLY A 12 7.26 25.52 1.43
CA GLY A 12 8.45 25.50 0.57
C GLY A 12 9.07 26.90 0.43
N GLU A 13 8.25 27.95 0.55
CA GLU A 13 8.68 29.36 0.53
C GLU A 13 9.49 29.74 1.78
N GLU A 14 9.03 29.38 2.98
CA GLU A 14 9.75 29.63 4.25
C GLU A 14 11.12 28.93 4.28
N ARG A 15 11.20 27.74 3.68
CA ARG A 15 12.47 26.98 3.57
C ARG A 15 13.47 27.66 2.64
N LEU A 16 12.99 28.28 1.57
CA LEU A 16 13.82 29.04 0.63
C LEU A 16 14.32 30.34 1.27
N GLU A 17 13.47 31.04 2.01
CA GLU A 17 13.86 32.27 2.72
C GLU A 17 14.96 32.01 3.77
N ARG A 18 14.87 30.90 4.51
CA ARG A 18 15.91 30.48 5.46
C ARG A 18 17.26 30.17 4.81
N GLN A 19 17.27 29.83 3.52
CA GLN A 19 18.50 29.61 2.74
C GLN A 19 18.99 30.89 2.05
N GLY A 20 18.39 32.05 2.37
CA GLY A 20 18.74 33.34 1.78
C GLY A 20 18.18 33.56 0.37
N ILE A 21 17.24 32.72 -0.09
CA ILE A 21 16.62 32.83 -1.41
C ILE A 21 15.34 33.64 -1.27
N SER A 22 15.32 34.85 -1.85
CA SER A 22 14.11 35.67 -1.85
C SER A 22 13.02 35.06 -2.74
N ARG A 23 11.75 35.26 -2.38
CA ARG A 23 10.59 34.87 -3.23
C ARG A 23 10.73 35.37 -4.67
N ARG A 24 11.29 36.57 -4.86
CA ARG A 24 11.53 37.15 -6.18
C ARG A 24 12.55 36.35 -6.99
N ASP A 25 13.65 35.94 -6.39
CA ASP A 25 14.70 35.18 -7.08
C ASP A 25 14.28 33.74 -7.34
N PHE A 26 13.49 33.17 -6.43
CA PHE A 26 12.84 31.89 -6.65
C PHE A 26 11.86 31.93 -7.83
N MET A 27 11.00 32.95 -7.91
CA MET A 27 10.07 33.09 -9.04
C MET A 27 10.80 33.34 -10.37
N LYS A 28 11.93 34.05 -10.38
CA LYS A 28 12.78 34.18 -11.58
C LYS A 28 13.34 32.81 -12.01
N PHE A 29 13.79 32.01 -11.05
CA PHE A 29 14.24 30.64 -11.32
C PHE A 29 13.10 29.78 -11.90
N CYS A 30 11.91 29.79 -11.28
CA CYS A 30 10.75 29.05 -11.77
C CYS A 30 10.33 29.51 -13.18
N THR A 31 10.41 30.80 -13.46
CA THR A 31 10.16 31.37 -14.80
C THR A 31 11.19 30.86 -15.81
N ALA A 32 12.47 30.86 -15.45
CA ALA A 32 13.53 30.34 -16.32
C ALA A 32 13.31 28.86 -16.64
N VAL A 33 12.97 28.05 -15.62
CA VAL A 33 12.64 26.61 -15.79
C VAL A 33 11.43 26.42 -16.69
N ALA A 34 10.33 27.14 -16.47
CA ALA A 34 9.13 27.06 -17.30
C ALA A 34 9.40 27.41 -18.78
N VAL A 35 10.23 28.42 -19.03
CA VAL A 35 10.66 28.80 -20.38
C VAL A 35 11.55 27.73 -21.01
N THR A 36 12.51 27.16 -20.27
CA THR A 36 13.36 26.06 -20.76
C THR A 36 12.54 24.82 -21.11
N MET A 37 11.46 24.57 -20.38
CA MET A 37 10.53 23.47 -20.66
C MET A 37 9.55 23.78 -21.82
N GLY A 38 9.63 24.95 -22.45
CA GLY A 38 8.75 25.34 -23.56
C GLY A 38 7.33 25.74 -23.14
N MET A 39 7.08 25.92 -21.84
CA MET A 39 5.75 26.22 -21.28
C MET A 39 5.48 27.74 -21.19
N GLY A 40 6.52 28.56 -21.34
CA GLY A 40 6.43 30.02 -21.29
C GLY A 40 6.37 30.61 -19.87
N PRO A 41 6.50 31.94 -19.71
CA PRO A 41 6.64 32.58 -18.40
C PRO A 41 5.42 32.45 -17.48
N ALA A 42 4.22 32.27 -18.04
CA ALA A 42 2.98 32.15 -17.28
C ALA A 42 2.93 30.90 -16.39
N PHE A 43 3.69 29.85 -16.73
CA PHE A 43 3.78 28.60 -15.96
C PHE A 43 4.74 28.69 -14.76
N ALA A 44 5.35 29.85 -14.50
CA ALA A 44 6.25 30.04 -13.37
C ALA A 44 5.58 29.75 -12.01
N SER A 45 4.28 30.05 -11.87
CA SER A 45 3.51 29.74 -10.67
C SER A 45 3.27 28.24 -10.48
N ASP A 46 3.08 27.49 -11.57
CA ASP A 46 2.92 26.03 -11.50
C ASP A 46 4.24 25.35 -11.17
N VAL A 47 5.35 25.84 -11.74
CA VAL A 47 6.71 25.41 -11.37
C VAL A 47 7.00 25.75 -9.91
N ALA A 48 6.64 26.94 -9.44
CA ALA A 48 6.80 27.33 -8.05
C ALA A 48 5.96 26.43 -7.12
N ALA A 49 4.68 26.21 -7.43
CA ALA A 49 3.80 25.34 -6.65
C ALA A 49 4.26 23.88 -6.64
N ALA A 50 4.82 23.37 -7.75
CA ALA A 50 5.43 22.05 -7.78
C ALA A 50 6.67 21.97 -6.88
N LEU A 51 7.44 23.05 -6.78
CA LEU A 51 8.68 23.13 -6.01
C LEU A 51 8.45 23.52 -4.52
N THR A 52 7.31 24.12 -4.18
CA THR A 52 7.01 24.62 -2.81
C THR A 52 5.75 24.04 -2.19
N GLY A 53 4.95 23.29 -2.96
CA GLY A 53 3.70 22.70 -2.52
C GLY A 53 3.89 21.79 -1.31
N ARG A 54 2.99 21.92 -0.34
CA ARG A 54 2.99 21.04 0.83
C ARG A 54 2.49 19.66 0.41
N ARG A 55 3.34 18.66 0.55
CA ARG A 55 3.00 17.27 0.24
C ARG A 55 2.02 16.73 1.29
N PRO A 56 1.01 15.94 0.88
CA PRO A 56 0.07 15.30 1.79
C PRO A 56 0.80 14.43 2.83
N SER A 57 0.46 14.61 4.10
CA SER A 57 1.01 13.81 5.20
C SER A 57 0.48 12.37 5.13
N VAL A 58 1.38 11.41 5.28
CA VAL A 58 1.10 9.98 5.38
C VAL A 58 1.72 9.44 6.65
N VAL A 59 0.89 8.80 7.47
CA VAL A 59 1.27 8.06 8.67
C VAL A 59 1.12 6.57 8.35
N TYR A 60 2.21 5.81 8.47
CA TYR A 60 2.23 4.37 8.21
C TYR A 60 2.41 3.61 9.53
N LEU A 61 1.36 2.94 9.99
CA LEU A 61 1.33 2.18 11.24
C LEU A 61 1.61 0.70 10.98
N HIS A 62 2.42 0.08 11.83
CA HIS A 62 2.59 -1.37 11.88
C HIS A 62 1.77 -1.97 13.04
N ALA A 63 1.09 -3.08 12.79
CA ALA A 63 0.38 -3.84 13.81
C ALA A 63 0.90 -5.30 13.84
N ALA A 64 0.04 -6.32 13.81
CA ALA A 64 0.50 -7.70 13.67
C ALA A 64 0.85 -8.00 12.19
N GLU A 65 2.12 -7.86 11.84
CA GLU A 65 2.63 -7.94 10.47
C GLU A 65 3.97 -8.71 10.36
N CYS A 66 4.48 -8.80 9.12
CA CYS A 66 5.77 -9.41 8.79
C CYS A 66 6.68 -8.47 8.00
N THR A 67 6.31 -7.18 7.88
CA THR A 67 6.99 -6.13 7.11
C THR A 67 7.07 -6.38 5.59
N GLY A 68 6.48 -7.47 5.10
CA GLY A 68 6.45 -7.80 3.68
C GLY A 68 5.67 -6.79 2.84
N CYS A 69 4.68 -6.08 3.40
CA CYS A 69 3.95 -5.06 2.65
C CYS A 69 4.73 -3.75 2.56
N SER A 70 5.46 -3.39 3.61
CA SER A 70 6.46 -2.31 3.57
C SER A 70 7.55 -2.60 2.54
N GLU A 71 8.11 -3.82 2.56
CA GLU A 71 9.10 -4.22 1.55
C GLU A 71 8.52 -4.17 0.13
N ALA A 72 7.26 -4.57 -0.06
CA ALA A 72 6.58 -4.44 -1.35
C ALA A 72 6.45 -2.97 -1.78
N LEU A 73 6.06 -2.06 -0.87
CA LEU A 73 6.03 -0.61 -1.14
C LEU A 73 7.41 -0.09 -1.58
N LEU A 74 8.49 -0.52 -0.92
CA LEU A 74 9.86 -0.16 -1.31
C LEU A 74 10.25 -0.65 -2.72
N ARG A 75 9.50 -1.61 -3.30
CA ARG A 75 9.68 -2.07 -4.70
C ARG A 75 8.81 -1.31 -5.72
N THR A 76 8.14 -0.22 -5.33
CA THR A 76 7.51 0.65 -6.34
C THR A 76 8.56 1.18 -7.32
N TYR A 77 8.19 1.29 -8.60
CA TYR A 77 9.08 1.71 -9.69
C TYR A 77 8.46 2.77 -10.60
N LYS A 78 7.16 3.05 -10.44
CA LYS A 78 6.41 4.08 -11.18
C LYS A 78 5.43 4.80 -10.25
N PRO A 79 5.93 5.74 -9.42
CA PRO A 79 7.33 6.17 -9.27
C PRO A 79 8.15 5.24 -8.36
N PHE A 80 9.47 5.43 -8.29
CA PHE A 80 10.31 4.83 -7.25
C PHE A 80 10.01 5.43 -5.88
N ILE A 81 10.43 4.75 -4.81
CA ILE A 81 10.09 5.14 -3.43
C ILE A 81 10.66 6.51 -3.06
N ASP A 82 11.86 6.85 -3.53
CA ASP A 82 12.48 8.15 -3.33
C ASP A 82 11.62 9.28 -3.93
N SER A 83 11.23 9.18 -5.20
CA SER A 83 10.32 10.14 -5.82
C SER A 83 8.95 10.17 -5.14
N LEU A 84 8.43 9.03 -4.66
CA LEU A 84 7.17 9.00 -3.91
C LEU A 84 7.27 9.85 -2.64
N ILE A 85 8.29 9.62 -1.80
CA ILE A 85 8.44 10.29 -0.50
C ILE A 85 9.10 11.66 -0.57
N MET A 86 9.73 12.04 -1.69
CA MET A 86 10.34 13.37 -1.87
C MET A 86 9.41 14.32 -2.63
N ASP A 87 8.65 13.81 -3.61
CA ASP A 87 7.91 14.65 -4.55
C ASP A 87 6.39 14.53 -4.41
N THR A 88 5.87 13.38 -3.96
CA THR A 88 4.42 13.11 -3.98
C THR A 88 3.76 13.21 -2.61
N ILE A 89 4.32 12.56 -1.59
CA ILE A 89 3.79 12.51 -0.22
C ILE A 89 4.86 12.94 0.78
N SER A 90 4.44 13.33 1.98
CA SER A 90 5.31 13.44 3.16
C SER A 90 5.07 12.20 4.02
N LEU A 91 6.01 11.25 4.02
CA LEU A 91 5.93 10.06 4.87
C LEU A 91 6.45 10.43 6.27
N ASP A 92 5.53 10.88 7.12
CA ASP A 92 5.87 11.55 8.39
C ASP A 92 6.07 10.55 9.53
N TYR A 93 5.58 9.32 9.38
CA TYR A 93 5.83 8.22 10.30
C TYR A 93 5.85 6.89 9.54
N HIS A 94 6.93 6.11 9.73
CA HIS A 94 7.08 4.75 9.22
C HIS A 94 8.24 4.07 9.97
N GLU A 95 7.92 3.11 10.85
CA GLU A 95 8.86 2.54 11.84
C GLU A 95 10.08 1.89 11.19
N THR A 96 9.93 1.25 10.02
CA THR A 96 11.03 0.57 9.31
C THR A 96 12.14 1.51 8.80
N ILE A 97 11.81 2.72 8.36
CA ILE A 97 12.75 3.59 7.63
C ILE A 97 12.94 4.98 8.23
N MET A 98 12.19 5.34 9.27
CA MET A 98 12.34 6.63 9.93
C MET A 98 13.65 6.72 10.71
N ALA A 99 14.24 7.91 10.77
CA ALA A 99 15.50 8.14 11.48
C ALA A 99 15.34 8.21 13.01
N ALA A 100 14.19 8.68 13.50
CA ALA A 100 13.93 8.81 14.93
C ALA A 100 13.51 7.48 15.56
N ALA A 101 13.81 7.29 16.85
CA ALA A 101 13.46 6.10 17.63
C ALA A 101 12.99 6.50 19.04
N GLY A 102 12.36 5.56 19.74
CA GLY A 102 11.87 5.78 21.12
C GLY A 102 10.92 6.98 21.22
N GLU A 103 11.10 7.79 22.26
CA GLU A 103 10.27 8.98 22.51
C GLU A 103 10.27 9.97 21.33
N ALA A 104 11.39 10.11 20.60
CA ALA A 104 11.47 10.98 19.44
C ALA A 104 10.60 10.47 18.27
N ALA A 105 10.42 9.15 18.15
CA ALA A 105 9.50 8.56 17.19
C ALA A 105 8.04 8.75 17.62
N GLU A 106 7.73 8.60 18.91
CA GLU A 106 6.39 8.90 19.44
C GLU A 106 6.02 10.37 19.24
N GLU A 107 6.95 11.30 19.46
CA GLU A 107 6.73 12.72 19.23
C GLU A 107 6.52 13.01 17.73
N ALA A 108 7.26 12.35 16.83
CA ALA A 108 7.04 12.48 15.39
C ALA A 108 5.64 11.98 14.99
N LEU A 109 5.19 10.84 15.53
CA LEU A 109 3.84 10.33 15.33
C LEU A 109 2.80 11.32 15.86
N HIS A 110 2.99 11.83 17.08
CA HIS A 110 2.08 12.79 17.69
C HIS A 110 1.96 14.08 16.86
N GLN A 111 3.08 14.63 16.39
CA GLN A 111 3.11 15.79 15.50
C GLN A 111 2.34 15.52 14.20
N ALA A 112 2.54 14.37 13.57
CA ALA A 112 1.86 14.02 12.32
C ALA A 112 0.34 13.90 12.48
N VAL A 113 -0.12 13.23 13.55
CA VAL A 113 -1.57 12.97 13.75
C VAL A 113 -2.35 14.15 14.34
N THR A 114 -1.66 15.17 14.84
CA THR A 114 -2.27 16.40 15.39
C THR A 114 -2.14 17.61 14.46
N ALA A 115 -1.41 17.46 13.35
CA ALA A 115 -1.23 18.53 12.37
C ALA A 115 -2.59 19.00 11.82
N PRO A 116 -2.85 20.33 11.76
CA PRO A 116 -4.14 20.87 11.33
C PRO A 116 -4.46 20.55 9.86
N GLU A 117 -3.44 20.27 9.05
CA GLU A 117 -3.60 19.86 7.66
C GLU A 117 -4.16 18.44 7.51
N GLY A 118 -4.20 17.65 8.59
CA GLY A 118 -4.62 16.26 8.59
C GLY A 118 -3.68 15.33 7.82
N PHE A 119 -3.99 14.04 7.84
CA PHE A 119 -3.11 12.99 7.32
C PHE A 119 -3.92 11.84 6.69
N ILE A 120 -3.27 11.09 5.81
CA ILE A 120 -3.72 9.77 5.36
C ILE A 120 -3.06 8.73 6.27
N CYS A 121 -3.82 7.77 6.78
CA CYS A 121 -3.26 6.68 7.57
C CYS A 121 -3.22 5.40 6.73
N ILE A 122 -2.03 4.81 6.61
CA ILE A 122 -1.84 3.47 6.07
C ILE A 122 -1.60 2.53 7.26
N VAL A 123 -2.26 1.38 7.27
CA VAL A 123 -2.07 0.35 8.29
C VAL A 123 -1.55 -0.91 7.63
N GLU A 124 -0.42 -1.41 8.11
CA GLU A 124 0.10 -2.73 7.81
C GLU A 124 -0.11 -3.66 9.00
N GLY A 125 -0.64 -4.86 8.75
CA GLY A 125 -0.86 -5.86 9.80
C GLY A 125 -2.26 -5.87 10.39
N ALA A 126 -2.62 -6.99 11.01
CA ALA A 126 -3.90 -7.14 11.69
C ALA A 126 -3.86 -6.54 13.09
N ILE A 127 -5.04 -6.32 13.64
CA ILE A 127 -5.22 -5.76 14.97
C ILE A 127 -5.47 -6.92 15.95
N PRO A 128 -4.52 -7.27 16.83
CA PRO A 128 -4.76 -8.26 17.88
C PRO A 128 -5.74 -7.69 18.91
N THR A 129 -6.81 -8.42 19.23
CA THR A 129 -7.87 -7.94 20.15
C THR A 129 -8.06 -8.80 21.39
N ALA A 130 -7.53 -10.03 21.40
CA ALA A 130 -7.61 -10.91 22.56
C ALA A 130 -6.87 -10.29 23.75
N MET A 131 -7.32 -10.64 24.96
CA MET A 131 -6.80 -10.10 26.22
C MET A 131 -6.75 -8.56 26.22
N GLU A 132 -7.76 -7.89 25.65
CA GLU A 132 -7.79 -6.43 25.56
C GLU A 132 -6.60 -5.84 24.76
N GLY A 133 -6.18 -6.53 23.69
CA GLY A 133 -5.09 -6.08 22.80
C GLY A 133 -3.67 -6.34 23.31
N LYS A 134 -3.50 -7.04 24.44
CA LYS A 134 -2.19 -7.27 25.11
C LYS A 134 -1.20 -8.15 24.31
N TYR A 135 -1.58 -8.68 23.16
CA TYR A 135 -0.67 -9.47 22.31
C TYR A 135 0.24 -8.62 21.41
N GLY A 136 0.06 -7.30 21.33
CA GLY A 136 0.90 -6.43 20.51
C GLY A 136 1.03 -5.03 21.10
N TYR A 137 2.27 -4.59 21.31
CA TYR A 137 2.59 -3.30 21.93
C TYR A 137 3.59 -2.52 21.09
N ILE A 138 3.39 -1.21 21.01
CA ILE A 138 4.38 -0.24 20.51
C ILE A 138 4.46 0.86 21.55
N SER A 139 5.67 1.10 22.05
CA SER A 139 5.94 2.06 23.13
C SER A 139 4.96 1.99 24.32
N GLY A 140 4.72 0.76 24.81
CA GLY A 140 3.88 0.53 25.98
C GLY A 140 2.36 0.69 25.77
N LYS A 141 1.90 1.03 24.56
CA LYS A 141 0.47 1.08 24.19
C LYS A 141 0.12 -0.10 23.30
N THR A 142 -1.08 -0.66 23.47
CA THR A 142 -1.51 -1.77 22.60
C THR A 142 -1.66 -1.27 21.16
N MET A 143 -1.37 -2.12 20.17
CA MET A 143 -1.61 -1.79 18.75
C MET A 143 -3.07 -1.40 18.50
N TYR A 144 -4.00 -2.04 19.23
CA TYR A 144 -5.42 -1.72 19.22
C TYR A 144 -5.67 -0.28 19.68
N ASP A 145 -5.14 0.14 20.82
CA ASP A 145 -5.35 1.50 21.36
C ASP A 145 -4.70 2.59 20.49
N ILE A 146 -3.51 2.31 19.93
CA ILE A 146 -2.85 3.21 18.99
C ILE A 146 -3.75 3.45 17.77
N CYS A 147 -4.20 2.37 17.12
CA CYS A 147 -5.09 2.48 15.96
C CYS A 147 -6.42 3.15 16.33
N LYS A 148 -7.05 2.75 17.44
CA LYS A 148 -8.30 3.34 17.94
C LYS A 148 -8.18 4.85 18.13
N GLY A 149 -7.03 5.35 18.62
CA GLY A 149 -6.78 6.77 18.87
C GLY A 149 -6.41 7.59 17.63
N ILE A 150 -5.99 6.95 16.54
CA ILE A 150 -5.45 7.59 15.33
C ILE A 150 -6.42 7.49 14.15
N LEU A 151 -6.93 6.30 13.85
CA LEU A 151 -7.68 6.03 12.62
C LEU A 151 -8.92 6.91 12.44
N PRO A 152 -9.74 7.20 13.47
CA PRO A 152 -10.90 8.09 13.32
C PRO A 152 -10.56 9.55 12.98
N LYS A 153 -9.29 9.97 13.13
CA LYS A 153 -8.83 11.34 12.83
C LYS A 153 -8.27 11.48 11.41
N ALA A 154 -8.02 10.36 10.73
CA ALA A 154 -7.40 10.36 9.41
C ALA A 154 -8.40 10.85 8.34
N LYS A 155 -7.90 11.59 7.34
CA LYS A 155 -8.69 11.99 6.16
C LYS A 155 -9.10 10.79 5.31
N ALA A 156 -8.27 9.77 5.30
CA ALA A 156 -8.53 8.47 4.73
C ALA A 156 -7.70 7.41 5.48
N VAL A 157 -8.26 6.21 5.57
CA VAL A 157 -7.57 5.03 6.08
C VAL A 157 -7.40 4.05 4.91
N VAL A 158 -6.19 3.48 4.79
CA VAL A 158 -5.87 2.46 3.79
C VAL A 158 -5.28 1.26 4.50
N SER A 159 -5.90 0.09 4.33
CA SER A 159 -5.34 -1.17 4.80
C SER A 159 -4.39 -1.72 3.74
N MET A 160 -3.12 -1.87 4.09
CA MET A 160 -2.09 -2.40 3.20
C MET A 160 -1.79 -3.86 3.58
N GLY A 161 -2.16 -4.77 2.69
CA GLY A 161 -1.95 -6.21 2.87
C GLY A 161 -3.15 -6.94 3.47
N THR A 162 -3.25 -8.23 3.15
CA THR A 162 -4.35 -9.10 3.61
C THR A 162 -4.48 -9.18 5.14
N CYS A 163 -3.38 -8.99 5.88
CA CYS A 163 -3.40 -8.85 7.34
C CYS A 163 -4.24 -7.65 7.80
N ALA A 164 -3.95 -6.45 7.28
CA ALA A 164 -4.71 -5.25 7.63
C ALA A 164 -6.13 -5.25 7.05
N CYS A 165 -6.31 -5.84 5.87
CA CYS A 165 -7.63 -5.90 5.23
C CYS A 165 -8.57 -6.85 5.99
N TYR A 166 -8.11 -8.06 6.32
CA TYR A 166 -8.99 -9.19 6.69
C TYR A 166 -8.48 -10.04 7.87
N GLY A 167 -7.40 -9.64 8.56
CA GLY A 167 -6.82 -10.37 9.69
C GLY A 167 -5.60 -11.22 9.33
N GLY A 168 -5.52 -11.75 8.10
CA GLY A 168 -4.33 -12.42 7.56
C GLY A 168 -3.89 -13.67 8.31
N VAL A 169 -2.57 -13.92 8.35
CA VAL A 169 -2.01 -15.21 8.80
C VAL A 169 -2.25 -15.49 10.28
N GLN A 170 -2.10 -14.49 11.14
CA GLN A 170 -2.40 -14.60 12.57
C GLN A 170 -3.89 -14.82 12.88
N ALA A 171 -4.79 -14.47 11.94
CA ALA A 171 -6.22 -14.69 12.08
C ALA A 171 -6.68 -16.07 11.58
N ALA A 172 -5.78 -16.84 10.95
CA ALA A 172 -6.06 -18.22 10.57
C ALA A 172 -6.38 -19.06 11.83
N LYS A 173 -7.22 -20.09 11.69
CA LYS A 173 -7.64 -20.93 12.83
C LYS A 173 -6.40 -21.51 13.55
N PRO A 174 -6.36 -21.46 14.91
CA PRO A 174 -7.45 -21.11 15.83
C PRO A 174 -7.52 -19.63 16.24
N ASN A 175 -6.79 -18.72 15.57
CA ASN A 175 -6.74 -17.27 15.87
C ASN A 175 -6.46 -16.95 17.36
N PRO A 176 -5.28 -17.32 17.88
CA PRO A 176 -4.97 -17.23 19.31
C PRO A 176 -4.97 -15.80 19.87
N THR A 177 -4.77 -14.79 19.01
CA THR A 177 -4.72 -13.38 19.40
C THR A 177 -6.01 -12.61 19.08
N ALA A 178 -7.04 -13.32 18.61
CA ALA A 178 -8.26 -12.73 18.05
C ALA A 178 -7.93 -11.56 17.09
N ALA A 179 -6.98 -11.78 16.19
CA ALA A 179 -6.56 -10.83 15.19
C ALA A 179 -7.70 -10.53 14.21
N LYS A 180 -7.88 -9.25 13.91
CA LYS A 180 -8.92 -8.72 13.02
C LYS A 180 -8.35 -7.79 11.96
N GLY A 181 -9.03 -7.69 10.82
CA GLY A 181 -8.78 -6.60 9.87
C GLY A 181 -9.19 -5.24 10.45
N VAL A 182 -8.68 -4.15 9.89
CA VAL A 182 -8.93 -2.77 10.36
C VAL A 182 -10.43 -2.44 10.38
N ASN A 183 -11.16 -2.78 9.32
CA ASN A 183 -12.60 -2.50 9.21
C ASN A 183 -13.43 -3.32 10.21
N ASP A 184 -13.04 -4.57 10.49
CA ASP A 184 -13.69 -5.40 11.53
C ASP A 184 -13.35 -4.91 12.95
N ALA A 185 -12.13 -4.42 13.18
CA ALA A 185 -11.73 -3.91 14.48
C ALA A 185 -12.34 -2.54 14.83
N PHE A 186 -12.56 -1.67 13.83
CA PHE A 186 -12.87 -0.25 14.07
C PHE A 186 -14.06 0.29 13.26
N GLY A 187 -14.81 -0.55 12.56
CA GLY A 187 -16.00 -0.14 11.80
C GLY A 187 -17.05 0.58 12.65
N ASP A 188 -17.24 0.13 13.90
CA ASP A 188 -18.16 0.76 14.87
C ASP A 188 -17.75 2.19 15.28
N LEU A 189 -16.49 2.56 15.05
CA LEU A 189 -15.97 3.92 15.26
C LEU A 189 -16.07 4.79 13.99
N GLY A 190 -16.74 4.30 12.94
CA GLY A 190 -16.89 4.98 11.67
C GLY A 190 -15.71 4.83 10.72
N VAL A 191 -14.71 4.00 11.05
CA VAL A 191 -13.57 3.73 10.17
C VAL A 191 -14.05 2.92 8.95
N LYS A 192 -13.73 3.42 7.76
CA LYS A 192 -14.01 2.75 6.48
C LYS A 192 -12.74 2.78 5.63
N ALA A 193 -11.84 1.85 5.93
CA ALA A 193 -10.56 1.73 5.24
C ALA A 193 -10.74 1.19 3.82
N ILE A 194 -9.97 1.73 2.88
CA ILE A 194 -9.80 1.16 1.53
C ILE A 194 -8.85 -0.02 1.63
N ASN A 195 -9.26 -1.20 1.16
CA ASN A 195 -8.48 -2.44 1.28
C ASN A 195 -7.60 -2.67 0.05
N ILE A 196 -6.28 -2.69 0.25
CA ILE A 196 -5.28 -3.07 -0.76
C ILE A 196 -4.78 -4.47 -0.40
N ALA A 197 -5.52 -5.48 -0.84
CA ALA A 197 -5.29 -6.88 -0.48
C ALA A 197 -4.16 -7.56 -1.27
N GLY A 198 -3.59 -8.62 -0.69
CA GLY A 198 -2.45 -9.38 -1.20
C GLY A 198 -1.42 -9.65 -0.09
N CYS A 199 -0.59 -10.70 -0.25
CA CYS A 199 0.38 -11.11 0.76
C CYS A 199 1.81 -11.26 0.18
N PRO A 200 2.49 -10.16 -0.17
CA PRO A 200 2.03 -8.77 -0.08
C PRO A 200 1.25 -8.30 -1.32
N PRO A 201 0.56 -7.14 -1.26
CA PRO A 201 -0.03 -6.51 -2.44
C PRO A 201 1.04 -6.02 -3.41
N ASN A 202 0.66 -5.82 -4.67
CA ASN A 202 1.54 -5.12 -5.59
C ASN A 202 1.64 -3.63 -5.21
N PRO A 203 2.85 -3.03 -5.14
CA PRO A 203 3.02 -1.63 -4.75
C PRO A 203 2.23 -0.64 -5.62
N LEU A 204 2.04 -0.95 -6.91
CA LEU A 204 1.29 -0.08 -7.81
C LEU A 204 -0.17 0.08 -7.40
N ASN A 205 -0.75 -0.91 -6.73
CA ASN A 205 -2.15 -0.85 -6.27
C ASN A 205 -2.29 0.18 -5.14
N LEU A 206 -1.34 0.22 -4.20
CA LEU A 206 -1.31 1.24 -3.13
C LEU A 206 -1.01 2.62 -3.72
N VAL A 207 0.06 2.75 -4.50
CA VAL A 207 0.45 4.02 -5.13
C VAL A 207 -0.68 4.59 -5.99
N GLY A 208 -1.31 3.76 -6.82
CA GLY A 208 -2.42 4.18 -7.66
C GLY A 208 -3.64 4.62 -6.85
N THR A 209 -3.93 3.95 -5.73
CA THR A 209 -5.00 4.35 -4.79
C THR A 209 -4.70 5.71 -4.17
N LEU A 210 -3.47 5.93 -3.69
CA LEU A 210 -3.06 7.22 -3.11
C LEU A 210 -3.17 8.33 -4.15
N VAL A 211 -2.66 8.12 -5.37
CA VAL A 211 -2.76 9.12 -6.45
C VAL A 211 -4.21 9.43 -6.81
N ALA A 212 -5.07 8.42 -6.91
CA ALA A 212 -6.50 8.61 -7.19
C ALA A 212 -7.18 9.44 -6.08
N PHE A 213 -6.90 9.10 -4.81
CA PHE A 213 -7.42 9.83 -3.65
C PHE A 213 -6.95 11.29 -3.63
N LEU A 214 -5.65 11.53 -3.86
CA LEU A 214 -5.07 12.88 -3.88
C LEU A 214 -5.61 13.75 -5.02
N LYS A 215 -6.01 13.13 -6.13
CA LYS A 215 -6.69 13.80 -7.25
C LYS A 215 -8.19 13.99 -7.05
N GLY A 216 -8.75 13.56 -5.92
CA GLY A 216 -10.18 13.60 -5.65
C GLY A 216 -11.00 12.70 -6.59
N GLN A 217 -10.38 11.68 -7.18
CA GLN A 217 -11.07 10.74 -8.06
C GLN A 217 -11.93 9.79 -7.24
N LYS A 218 -13.12 9.46 -7.77
CA LYS A 218 -13.97 8.43 -7.18
C LYS A 218 -13.26 7.08 -7.29
N ILE A 219 -13.05 6.42 -6.15
CA ILE A 219 -12.50 5.06 -6.09
C ILE A 219 -13.67 4.10 -5.88
N GLU A 220 -14.04 3.36 -6.91
CA GLU A 220 -15.09 2.34 -6.80
C GLU A 220 -14.51 1.08 -6.15
N LEU A 221 -15.19 0.60 -5.10
CA LEU A 221 -14.76 -0.55 -4.31
C LEU A 221 -15.67 -1.75 -4.59
N ASP A 222 -15.10 -2.95 -4.54
CA ASP A 222 -15.87 -4.19 -4.50
C ASP A 222 -16.46 -4.45 -3.11
N GLU A 223 -17.19 -5.56 -2.96
CA GLU A 223 -17.84 -5.97 -1.71
C GLU A 223 -16.84 -6.22 -0.56
N ASN A 224 -15.57 -6.50 -0.89
CA ASN A 224 -14.47 -6.69 0.07
C ASN A 224 -13.69 -5.39 0.34
N GLY A 225 -14.19 -4.24 -0.12
CA GLY A 225 -13.60 -2.92 0.08
C GLY A 225 -12.37 -2.64 -0.79
N ARG A 226 -12.15 -3.39 -1.87
CA ARG A 226 -10.95 -3.29 -2.73
C ARG A 226 -11.22 -2.45 -3.97
N PRO A 227 -10.28 -1.60 -4.45
CA PRO A 227 -10.48 -0.82 -5.67
C PRO A 227 -10.69 -1.68 -6.92
N LEU A 228 -11.84 -1.53 -7.59
CA LEU A 228 -12.19 -2.30 -8.81
C LEU A 228 -11.17 -2.13 -9.93
N MET A 229 -10.48 -0.98 -10.01
CA MET A 229 -9.42 -0.76 -10.99
C MET A 229 -8.23 -1.73 -10.89
N PHE A 230 -8.06 -2.41 -9.75
CA PHE A 230 -7.01 -3.41 -9.53
C PHE A 230 -7.55 -4.80 -9.25
N TYR A 231 -8.72 -4.90 -8.62
CA TYR A 231 -9.32 -6.14 -8.14
C TYR A 231 -10.63 -6.51 -8.87
N GLY A 232 -10.97 -5.86 -9.97
CA GLY A 232 -12.23 -6.10 -10.71
C GLY A 232 -12.24 -7.34 -11.62
N GLN A 233 -11.14 -8.08 -11.72
CA GLN A 233 -11.03 -9.29 -12.53
C GLN A 233 -10.37 -10.41 -11.74
N SER A 234 -10.74 -11.66 -12.02
CA SER A 234 -10.04 -12.80 -11.44
C SER A 234 -8.64 -12.93 -12.03
N VAL A 235 -7.70 -13.49 -11.26
CA VAL A 235 -6.37 -13.84 -11.73
C VAL A 235 -6.45 -14.81 -12.91
N HIS A 236 -7.45 -15.71 -12.90
CA HIS A 236 -7.68 -16.65 -13.98
C HIS A 236 -8.07 -15.98 -15.30
N ASP A 237 -8.95 -14.97 -15.26
CA ASP A 237 -9.37 -14.25 -16.47
C ASP A 237 -8.22 -13.58 -17.20
N LEU A 238 -7.17 -13.22 -16.44
CA LEU A 238 -5.96 -12.55 -16.92
C LEU A 238 -4.80 -13.51 -17.25
N CYS A 239 -4.94 -14.81 -16.96
CA CYS A 239 -3.83 -15.77 -16.99
C CYS A 239 -3.46 -16.22 -18.42
N GLU A 240 -2.17 -16.23 -18.74
CA GLU A 240 -1.66 -16.72 -20.04
C GLU A 240 -1.91 -18.22 -20.28
N ARG A 241 -2.11 -19.01 -19.21
CA ARG A 241 -2.42 -20.45 -19.30
C ARG A 241 -3.91 -20.73 -19.45
N ARG A 242 -4.78 -19.72 -19.52
CA ARG A 242 -6.24 -19.88 -19.65
C ARG A 242 -6.64 -20.74 -20.86
N LYS A 243 -5.96 -20.58 -21.99
CA LYS A 243 -6.16 -21.43 -23.18
C LYS A 243 -6.01 -22.93 -22.90
N HIS A 244 -5.11 -23.30 -21.99
CA HIS A 244 -4.92 -24.70 -21.58
C HIS A 244 -6.04 -25.16 -20.65
N PHE A 245 -6.51 -24.29 -19.76
CA PHE A 245 -7.70 -24.56 -18.93
C PHE A 245 -8.92 -24.85 -19.80
N ASP A 246 -9.21 -23.99 -20.78
CA ASP A 246 -10.37 -24.12 -21.67
C ASP A 246 -10.29 -25.37 -22.56
N ALA A 247 -9.08 -25.88 -22.82
CA ALA A 247 -8.82 -27.09 -23.60
C ALA A 247 -8.77 -28.38 -22.76
N GLY A 248 -8.92 -28.31 -21.42
CA GLY A 248 -8.77 -29.46 -20.53
C GLY A 248 -7.32 -29.96 -20.38
N GLU A 249 -6.35 -29.10 -20.65
CA GLU A 249 -4.91 -29.40 -20.61
C GLU A 249 -4.32 -29.01 -19.24
N PHE A 250 -4.34 -29.96 -18.30
CA PHE A 250 -3.88 -29.77 -16.93
C PHE A 250 -2.58 -30.51 -16.64
N ALA A 251 -1.68 -29.86 -15.88
CA ALA A 251 -0.51 -30.54 -15.35
C ALA A 251 -0.91 -31.42 -14.15
N PRO A 252 -0.70 -32.75 -14.20
CA PRO A 252 -1.10 -33.65 -13.11
C PRO A 252 -0.14 -33.61 -11.91
N SER A 253 1.09 -33.13 -12.11
CA SER A 253 2.08 -32.92 -11.05
C SER A 253 3.16 -31.93 -11.50
N PHE A 254 3.93 -31.37 -10.56
CA PHE A 254 5.02 -30.43 -10.87
C PHE A 254 6.15 -31.04 -11.72
N ASN A 255 6.35 -32.36 -11.68
CA ASN A 255 7.42 -33.06 -12.41
C ASN A 255 6.96 -33.60 -13.78
N SER A 256 5.71 -33.35 -14.16
CA SER A 256 5.13 -33.85 -15.40
C SER A 256 5.65 -33.10 -16.63
N GLU A 257 5.59 -33.74 -17.81
CA GLU A 257 5.95 -33.09 -19.06
C GLU A 257 4.94 -31.99 -19.43
N GLU A 258 3.70 -32.12 -18.99
CA GLU A 258 2.64 -31.12 -19.07
C GLU A 258 3.02 -29.85 -18.29
N ALA A 259 3.52 -29.99 -17.06
CA ALA A 259 4.04 -28.87 -16.28
C ALA A 259 5.23 -28.19 -16.99
N ARG A 260 6.15 -28.99 -17.55
CA ARG A 260 7.29 -28.49 -18.35
C ARG A 260 6.84 -27.74 -19.61
N LYS A 261 5.73 -28.15 -20.23
CA LYS A 261 5.11 -27.49 -21.38
C LYS A 261 4.26 -26.26 -21.01
N GLY A 262 4.11 -25.95 -19.73
CA GLY A 262 3.36 -24.78 -19.27
C GLY A 262 1.84 -24.99 -19.26
N TRP A 263 1.36 -26.23 -19.12
CA TRP A 263 -0.07 -26.53 -18.99
C TRP A 263 -0.70 -25.91 -17.75
N CYS A 264 -2.04 -25.88 -17.70
CA CYS A 264 -2.76 -25.22 -16.62
C CYS A 264 -2.51 -25.92 -15.27
N LEU A 265 -2.36 -25.11 -14.22
CA LEU A 265 -2.03 -25.56 -12.86
C LEU A 265 -3.26 -25.84 -11.98
N TYR A 266 -4.44 -25.98 -12.58
CA TYR A 266 -5.68 -26.16 -11.84
C TYR A 266 -5.68 -27.47 -11.03
N GLU A 267 -5.25 -28.60 -11.61
CA GLU A 267 -5.21 -29.88 -10.90
C GLU A 267 -4.18 -29.93 -9.75
N VAL A 268 -3.15 -29.07 -9.79
CA VAL A 268 -2.20 -28.90 -8.69
C VAL A 268 -2.60 -27.76 -7.73
N GLY A 269 -3.88 -27.36 -7.73
CA GLY A 269 -4.49 -26.52 -6.70
C GLY A 269 -4.54 -25.02 -6.97
N CYS A 270 -4.41 -24.57 -8.22
CA CYS A 270 -4.47 -23.14 -8.52
C CYS A 270 -5.83 -22.52 -8.14
N LYS A 271 -5.80 -21.52 -7.24
CA LYS A 271 -6.95 -20.74 -6.76
C LYS A 271 -7.27 -19.51 -7.61
N GLY A 272 -6.53 -19.33 -8.71
CA GLY A 272 -6.71 -18.20 -9.64
C GLY A 272 -8.17 -17.94 -10.05
N PRO A 273 -9.01 -18.97 -10.29
CA PRO A 273 -10.43 -18.78 -10.64
C PRO A 273 -11.28 -18.09 -9.56
N GLN A 274 -10.90 -18.19 -8.30
CA GLN A 274 -11.61 -17.63 -7.14
C GLN A 274 -10.88 -16.42 -6.54
N THR A 275 -9.81 -15.96 -7.17
CA THR A 275 -8.95 -14.90 -6.64
C THR A 275 -8.99 -13.66 -7.52
N TYR A 276 -9.31 -12.52 -6.94
CA TYR A 276 -9.33 -11.23 -7.63
C TYR A 276 -8.05 -10.48 -7.38
N ASN A 277 -7.28 -10.25 -8.44
CA ASN A 277 -6.02 -9.51 -8.41
C ASN A 277 -5.52 -9.25 -9.84
N ASN A 278 -4.59 -8.31 -10.00
CA ASN A 278 -4.02 -7.95 -11.29
C ASN A 278 -2.65 -8.59 -11.57
N CYS A 279 -2.25 -9.62 -10.80
CA CYS A 279 -0.92 -10.26 -10.86
C CYS A 279 -0.40 -10.55 -12.28
N PRO A 280 -1.15 -11.20 -13.20
CA PRO A 280 -0.64 -11.55 -14.52
C PRO A 280 -0.46 -10.32 -15.42
N LYS A 281 -1.27 -9.27 -15.17
CA LYS A 281 -1.29 -8.05 -15.98
C LYS A 281 -0.12 -7.12 -15.67
N ILE A 282 0.21 -6.96 -14.38
CA ILE A 282 1.24 -6.01 -13.94
C ILE A 282 2.54 -6.68 -13.48
N LEU A 283 2.51 -7.99 -13.24
CA LEU A 283 3.61 -8.79 -12.72
C LEU A 283 4.11 -8.27 -11.36
N PHE A 284 5.09 -8.97 -10.80
CA PHE A 284 5.89 -8.50 -9.67
C PHE A 284 7.31 -8.24 -10.15
N ASN A 285 7.91 -7.17 -9.60
CA ASN A 285 9.29 -6.77 -9.92
C ASN A 285 9.55 -6.62 -11.43
N GLN A 286 8.51 -6.24 -12.18
CA GLN A 286 8.53 -6.00 -13.63
C GLN A 286 8.93 -7.23 -14.46
N THR A 287 8.93 -8.43 -13.86
CA THR A 287 9.53 -9.61 -14.48
C THR A 287 8.65 -10.84 -14.42
N ASN A 288 8.07 -11.19 -13.26
CA ASN A 288 7.44 -12.50 -13.10
C ASN A 288 6.27 -12.47 -12.10
N TRP A 289 5.51 -13.55 -12.05
CA TRP A 289 4.39 -13.77 -11.13
C TRP A 289 4.23 -15.28 -10.87
N PRO A 290 3.45 -15.73 -9.86
CA PRO A 290 3.44 -17.13 -9.43
C PRO A 290 3.25 -18.19 -10.52
N VAL A 291 2.22 -18.08 -11.37
CA VAL A 291 1.97 -19.08 -12.43
C VAL A 291 2.95 -18.93 -13.59
N GLY A 292 3.45 -17.71 -13.86
CA GLY A 292 4.58 -17.47 -14.75
C GLY A 292 5.84 -18.22 -14.30
N ALA A 293 6.02 -18.39 -12.99
CA ALA A 293 7.07 -19.20 -12.37
C ALA A 293 6.72 -20.70 -12.24
N GLY A 294 5.55 -21.15 -12.71
CA GLY A 294 5.14 -22.55 -12.64
C GLY A 294 4.47 -22.98 -11.33
N HIS A 295 4.08 -22.04 -10.47
CA HIS A 295 3.44 -22.33 -9.19
C HIS A 295 1.95 -21.89 -9.16
N PRO A 296 1.02 -22.70 -8.60
CA PRO A 296 -0.38 -22.31 -8.46
C PRO A 296 -0.55 -21.01 -7.65
N CYS A 297 -1.55 -20.22 -8.02
CA CYS A 297 -2.02 -19.13 -7.17
C CYS A 297 -2.62 -19.71 -5.88
N ILE A 298 -2.32 -19.10 -4.73
CA ILE A 298 -2.81 -19.54 -3.41
C ILE A 298 -4.01 -18.71 -2.90
N GLY A 299 -4.49 -17.73 -3.67
CA GLY A 299 -5.60 -16.87 -3.26
C GLY A 299 -5.27 -15.78 -2.24
N CYS A 300 -4.02 -15.31 -2.21
CA CYS A 300 -3.53 -14.46 -1.12
C CYS A 300 -4.18 -13.08 -0.97
N SER A 301 -5.03 -12.64 -1.92
CA SER A 301 -5.79 -11.39 -1.84
C SER A 301 -7.26 -11.58 -1.43
N GLU A 302 -7.68 -12.81 -1.14
CA GLU A 302 -9.04 -13.09 -0.67
C GLU A 302 -9.11 -13.11 0.87
N PRO A 303 -10.27 -12.72 1.45
CA PRO A 303 -10.53 -12.90 2.88
C PRO A 303 -10.41 -14.36 3.31
N GLY A 304 -9.79 -14.61 4.47
CA GLY A 304 -9.73 -15.96 5.06
C GLY A 304 -8.90 -16.99 4.29
N PHE A 305 -8.10 -16.61 3.28
CA PHE A 305 -7.48 -17.57 2.36
C PHE A 305 -6.60 -18.65 3.03
N TRP A 306 -6.05 -18.39 4.21
CA TRP A 306 -5.28 -19.38 4.96
C TRP A 306 -6.11 -20.60 5.38
N ASP A 307 -7.41 -20.42 5.61
CA ASP A 307 -8.35 -21.48 5.95
C ASP A 307 -9.21 -21.90 4.76
N GLU A 308 -9.66 -20.93 3.95
CA GLU A 308 -10.60 -21.18 2.85
C GLU A 308 -9.94 -21.74 1.58
N MET A 309 -8.65 -21.48 1.39
CA MET A 309 -7.90 -21.91 0.20
C MET A 309 -6.92 -23.06 0.50
N THR A 310 -6.90 -23.57 1.73
CA THR A 310 -6.10 -24.75 2.10
C THR A 310 -6.93 -26.03 2.07
N PRO A 311 -6.34 -27.19 1.69
CA PRO A 311 -4.95 -27.39 1.26
C PRO A 311 -4.65 -26.74 -0.09
N PHE A 312 -3.54 -25.97 -0.16
CA PHE A 312 -3.25 -25.14 -1.34
C PHE A 312 -3.08 -25.92 -2.65
N TYR A 313 -2.71 -27.20 -2.58
CA TYR A 313 -2.46 -28.05 -3.74
C TYR A 313 -3.64 -28.97 -4.10
N GLN A 314 -4.86 -28.63 -3.65
CA GLN A 314 -6.10 -29.33 -3.96
C GLN A 314 -7.15 -28.32 -4.43
N ASN A 315 -8.08 -28.72 -5.31
CA ASN A 315 -9.19 -27.90 -5.80
C ASN A 315 -10.50 -28.69 -5.75
#